data_AF-A0A1G1BMX2-F1
#
_entry.id   AF-A0A1G1BMX2-F1
#
_cell.length_a   1.000
_cell.length_b   1.000
_cell.length_c   1.000
_cell.angle_alpha   90.00
_cell.angle_beta   90.00
_cell.angle_gamma   90.00
#
_symmetry.space_group_name_H-M   'P 1'
#
loop_
_entity.id
_entity.type
_entity.pdbx_description
1 polymer ?
#
loop_
_entity_poly.entity_id
_entity_poly.type
_entity_poly.pdbx_seq_one_letter_code
_entity_poly.pdbx_strand_id
1 'polypeptide(L)' 'MQAVQDWLANAQEDIETAALAEAATPPKRRAAVYHAQQATEKALKAYLTLHDRLFDLTHRLPLLLDCA' A
#
# COMPACT_ATOMS: atom_id res chain seq x y z
N MET A 1 -2.33 -4.88 17.18
CA MET A 1 -2.26 -3.41 16.97
C MET A 1 -0.95 -2.96 16.31
N GLN A 2 0.23 -3.41 16.75
CA GLN A 2 1.52 -3.00 16.12
C GLN A 2 1.55 -3.27 14.61
N ALA A 3 1.13 -4.46 14.17
CA ALA A 3 1.08 -4.80 12.74
C ALA A 3 0.18 -3.85 11.91
N VAL A 4 -0.91 -3.31 12.49
CA VAL A 4 -1.75 -2.31 11.81
C VAL A 4 -0.97 -1.01 11.62
N GLN A 5 -0.26 -0.56 12.65
CA GLN A 5 0.56 0.65 12.59
C GLN A 5 1.72 0.49 11.60
N ASP A 6 2.36 -0.68 11.58
CA ASP A 6 3.44 -0.98 10.62
C ASP A 6 2.92 -0.93 9.18
N TRP A 7 1.74 -1.51 8.91
CA TRP A 7 1.14 -1.43 7.58
C TRP A 7 0.81 0.01 7.17
N LEU A 8 0.24 0.80 8.08
CA LEU A 8 -0.11 2.21 7.81
C LEU A 8 1.13 3.07 7.60
N ALA A 9 2.18 2.90 8.40
CA ALA A 9 3.44 3.61 8.24
C ALA A 9 4.08 3.31 6.88
N ASN A 10 4.12 2.03 6.49
CA ASN A 10 4.64 1.62 5.19
C ASN A 10 3.77 2.12 4.02
N ALA A 11 2.45 2.22 4.19
CA ALA A 11 1.55 2.78 3.19
C ALA A 11 1.77 4.29 3.00
N GLN A 12 2.01 5.00 4.11
CA GLN A 12 2.32 6.42 4.11
C GLN A 12 3.65 6.70 3.39
N GLU A 13 4.69 5.92 3.67
CA GLU A 13 5.98 6.05 2.98
C GLU A 13 5.85 5.81 1.46
N ASP A 14 5.03 4.84 1.04
CA ASP A 14 4.79 4.60 -0.37
C ASP A 14 4.07 5.76 -1.05
N ILE A 15 3.01 6.33 -0.47
CA ILE A 15 2.28 7.42 -1.13
C ILE A 15 3.13 8.70 -1.21
N GLU A 16 3.97 8.97 -0.21
CA GLU A 16 4.97 10.04 -0.24
C GLU A 16 6.00 9.80 -1.35
N THR A 17 6.51 8.57 -1.46
CA THR A 17 7.44 8.19 -2.54
C THR A 17 6.80 8.33 -3.92
N ALA A 18 5.53 7.97 -4.06
CA ALA A 18 4.79 8.15 -5.30
C ALA A 18 4.69 9.63 -5.71
N ALA A 19 4.40 10.50 -4.74
CA ALA A 19 4.35 11.95 -4.97
C ALA A 19 5.72 12.52 -5.38
N LEU A 20 6.80 12.11 -4.73
CA LEU A 20 8.16 12.51 -5.08
C LEU A 20 8.56 12.04 -6.49
N ALA A 21 8.21 10.80 -6.84
CA ALA A 21 8.48 10.23 -8.15
C ALA A 21 7.74 10.96 -9.28
N GLU A 22 6.50 11.40 -9.03
CA GLU A 22 5.73 12.18 -10.00
C GLU A 22 6.25 13.62 -10.14
N ALA A 23 6.71 14.23 -9.05
CA ALA A 23 7.29 15.58 -9.04
C ALA A 23 8.72 15.65 -9.63
N ALA A 24 9.39 14.51 -9.84
CA ALA A 24 10.74 14.48 -10.40
C ALA A 24 10.80 15.07 -11.83
N THR A 25 11.99 15.52 -12.25
CA THR A 25 12.23 16.02 -13.62
C THR A 25 13.37 15.25 -14.28
N PRO A 26 13.09 14.42 -15.33
CA PRO A 26 11.77 14.07 -15.83
C PRO A 26 10.99 13.17 -14.83
N PRO A 27 9.64 13.19 -14.84
CA PRO A 27 8.82 12.39 -13.95
C PRO A 27 9.13 10.90 -14.05
N LYS A 28 9.19 10.23 -12.90
CA LYS A 28 9.40 8.78 -12.80
C LYS A 28 8.06 8.06 -12.72
N ARG A 29 7.19 8.25 -13.72
CA ARG A 29 5.78 7.79 -13.74
C ARG A 29 5.60 6.31 -13.37
N ARG A 30 6.48 5.42 -13.86
CA ARG A 30 6.42 3.99 -13.49
C ARG A 30 6.61 3.76 -12.00
N ALA A 31 7.53 4.49 -11.37
CA ALA A 31 7.75 4.41 -9.93
C ALA A 31 6.57 5.03 -9.17
N ALA A 32 6.05 6.17 -9.64
CA ALA A 32 4.87 6.81 -9.05
C ALA A 32 3.67 5.86 -8.98
N VAL A 33 3.33 5.20 -10.11
CA VAL A 33 2.23 4.23 -10.16
C VAL A 33 2.50 3.00 -9.30
N TYR A 34 3.73 2.47 -9.32
CA TYR A 34 4.11 1.32 -8.50
C TYR A 34 3.91 1.61 -7.01
N HIS A 35 4.40 2.74 -6.51
CA HIS A 35 4.25 3.09 -5.11
C HIS A 35 2.81 3.46 -4.74
N ALA A 36 2.03 4.07 -5.63
CA ALA A 36 0.60 4.28 -5.39
C ALA A 36 -0.17 2.94 -5.21
N GLN A 37 0.17 1.91 -5.99
CA GLN A 37 -0.39 0.57 -5.82
C GLN A 37 0.00 -0.02 -4.45
N GLN A 38 1.29 0.06 -4.09
CA GLN A 38 1.80 -0.49 -2.82
C GLN A 38 1.17 0.21 -1.61
N ALA A 39 0.98 1.53 -1.65
CA ALA A 39 0.28 2.28 -0.62
C ALA A 39 -1.16 1.76 -0.43
N THR A 40 -1.89 1.56 -1.53
CA THR A 40 -3.26 1.03 -1.52
C THR A 40 -3.30 -0.37 -0.90
N GLU A 41 -2.38 -1.24 -1.30
CA GLU A 41 -2.30 -2.61 -0.81
C GLU A 41 -2.03 -2.68 0.69
N LYS A 42 -1.05 -1.91 1.17
CA LYS A 42 -0.67 -1.89 2.58
C LYS A 42 -1.77 -1.27 3.45
N ALA A 43 -2.46 -0.24 2.97
CA ALA A 43 -3.63 0.30 3.64
C ALA A 43 -4.76 -0.74 3.77
N LEU A 44 -4.99 -1.55 2.72
CA LEU A 44 -5.97 -2.63 2.76
C LEU A 44 -5.56 -3.75 3.72
N LYS A 45 -4.27 -4.12 3.76
CA LYS A 45 -3.73 -5.07 4.74
C LYS A 45 -3.87 -4.57 6.17
N ALA A 46 -3.68 -3.27 6.42
CA ALA A 46 -3.96 -2.65 7.72
C ALA A 46 -5.45 -2.81 8.10
N TYR A 47 -6.37 -2.50 7.17
CA TYR A 47 -7.81 -2.66 7.38
C TYR A 47 -8.19 -4.12 7.71
N LEU A 48 -7.71 -5.08 6.92
CA LEU A 48 -7.99 -6.50 7.16
C LEU A 48 -7.42 -6.98 8.49
N THR A 49 -6.19 -6.57 8.82
CA THR A 49 -5.54 -6.88 10.11
C THR A 49 -6.34 -6.30 11.28
N LEU A 50 -6.87 -5.09 11.16
CA LEU A 50 -7.70 -4.46 12.19
C LEU A 50 -9.00 -5.23 12.45
N HIS A 51 -9.52 -5.93 11.45
CA HIS A 51 -10.74 -6.74 11.53
C HIS A 51 -10.45 -8.24 11.72
N ASP A 52 -9.22 -8.60 12.11
CA ASP A 52 -8.78 -9.99 12.30
C ASP A 52 -9.06 -10.91 11.09
N ARG A 53 -9.05 -10.35 9.88
CA ARG A 53 -9.21 -11.09 8.63
C ARG A 53 -7.87 -11.65 8.18
N LEU A 54 -7.82 -12.96 7.93
CA LEU A 54 -6.65 -13.61 7.34
C LEU A 54 -6.56 -13.28 5.84
N PHE A 55 -5.35 -13.02 5.38
CA PHE A 55 -5.01 -12.83 3.97
C PHE A 55 -3.60 -13.35 3.71
N ASP A 56 -3.35 -13.79 2.48
CA ASP A 56 -2.00 -14.19 2.06
C ASP A 56 -1.09 -12.98 1.82
N LEU A 57 0.22 -13.17 1.97
CA LEU A 57 1.21 -12.18 1.55
C LEU A 57 1.27 -12.12 0.02
N THR A 58 0.34 -11.37 -0.56
CA THR A 58 0.18 -11.16 -2.00
C THR A 58 0.28 -9.69 -2.35
N HIS A 59 0.74 -9.40 -3.58
CA HIS A 59 0.75 -8.06 -4.15
C HIS A 59 -0.45 -7.78 -5.08
N ARG A 60 -1.51 -8.57 -4.96
CA ARG A 60 -2.68 -8.51 -5.84
C ARG A 60 -3.87 -7.93 -5.09
N LEU A 61 -4.18 -6.66 -5.36
CA LEU A 61 -5.31 -5.95 -4.77
C LEU A 61 -6.65 -6.72 -4.85
N PRO A 62 -7.03 -7.37 -5.97
CA PRO A 62 -8.29 -8.10 -6.03
C PRO A 62 -8.42 -9.21 -4.98
N LEU A 63 -7.34 -9.95 -4.71
CA LEU A 63 -7.36 -11.03 -3.73
C LEU A 63 -7.55 -10.50 -2.30
N LEU A 64 -7.06 -9.30 -2.00
CA LEU A 64 -7.25 -8.66 -0.70
C LEU A 64 -8.68 -8.11 -0.56
N LEU A 65 -9.28 -7.62 -1.65
CA LEU A 65 -10.66 -7.16 -1.65
C LEU A 65 -11.65 -8.31 -1.40
N ASP A 66 -11.34 -9.52 -1.86
CA ASP A 66 -12.15 -10.72 -1.58
C ASP A 66 -12.15 -11.09 -0.07
N CYS A 67 -11.22 -10.57 0.72
CA CYS A 67 -11.14 -10.80 2.18
C CYS A 67 -11.87 -9.73 3.02
N ALA A 68 -12.33 -8.64 2.40
CA ALA A 68 -12.84 -7.45 3.08
C ALA A 68 -14.20 -7.62 3.79
#